data_AF-A0A7S1LPX5-F1
#
_entry.id   AF-A0A7S1LPX5-F1
#
_cell.length_a   1.000
_cell.length_b   1.000
_cell.length_c   1.000
_cell.angle_alpha   90.00
_cell.angle_beta   90.00
_cell.angle_gamma   90.00
#
_symmetry.space_group_name_H-M   'P 1'
#
loop_
_entity.id
_entity.type
_entity.pdbx_description
1 polymer ?
#
loop_
_entity_poly.entity_id
_entity_poly.type
_entity_poly.pdbx_seq_one_letter_code
_entity_poly.pdbx_strand_id
1 'polypeptide(L)'
;WGKVFYLADKLRELARGRDCVWFLFLDGDAFVREFDVPLPVFLAGLGRRYRLRSDVGAIFTKEQDLDMGSGLRSSMRGYSAEIPWLNTGVYFVQANRNGRILMNAWEAAARSAGPFLQNNWPGEQGVLTEMVNPGTYPSAHVELSPRPRRRLNFTLAAVDLVEFNSPWGRFAVHFWSHHDYLREAAFWDGLVRLRLNGPKELAENYYRMIQTIEVWGPTAAATGGAARVPKRRATRRKPSGGAST
;
A
#
# COMPACT_ATOMS: atom_id res chain seq x y z
N TRP A 1 -6.07 8.16 -1.74
CA TRP A 1 -7.05 7.72 -2.78
C TRP A 1 -6.49 7.16 -4.08
N GLY A 2 -5.46 7.74 -4.71
CA GLY A 2 -4.97 7.25 -6.04
C GLY A 2 -4.69 5.74 -6.11
N LYS A 3 -4.12 5.16 -5.04
CA LYS A 3 -3.89 3.72 -4.88
C LYS A 3 -5.15 2.86 -5.07
N VAL A 4 -6.30 3.33 -4.57
CA VAL A 4 -7.59 2.64 -4.64
C VAL A 4 -8.05 2.53 -6.09
N PHE A 5 -8.04 3.66 -6.81
CA PHE A 5 -8.42 3.69 -8.22
C PHE A 5 -7.47 2.87 -9.10
N TYR A 6 -6.16 2.96 -8.86
CA TYR A 6 -5.16 2.20 -9.60
C TYR A 6 -5.41 0.69 -9.50
N LEU A 7 -5.52 0.19 -8.27
CA LEU A 7 -5.71 -1.24 -8.04
C LEU A 7 -7.06 -1.74 -8.55
N ALA A 8 -8.13 -0.96 -8.39
CA ALA A 8 -9.43 -1.31 -8.96
C ALA A 8 -9.37 -1.46 -10.49
N ASP A 9 -8.64 -0.56 -11.17
CA ASP A 9 -8.42 -0.60 -12.61
C ASP A 9 -7.61 -1.82 -13.04
N LYS A 10 -6.45 -2.06 -12.40
CA LYS A 10 -5.60 -3.22 -12.69
C LYS A 10 -6.30 -4.55 -12.43
N LEU A 11 -7.12 -4.64 -11.38
CA LEU A 11 -7.92 -5.85 -11.12
C LEU A 11 -8.99 -6.10 -12.18
N ARG A 12 -9.54 -5.05 -12.81
CA ARG A 12 -10.46 -5.18 -13.95
C ARG A 12 -9.73 -5.67 -15.21
N GLU A 13 -8.52 -5.19 -15.47
CA GLU A 13 -7.68 -5.65 -16.59
C GLU A 13 -7.33 -7.13 -16.46
N LEU A 14 -6.95 -7.57 -15.26
CA LEU A 14 -6.58 -8.95 -14.98
C LEU A 14 -7.76 -9.93 -14.84
N ALA A 15 -9.01 -9.45 -14.93
CA ALA A 15 -10.19 -10.28 -14.76
C ALA A 15 -10.32 -11.44 -15.78
N ARG A 16 -9.50 -11.42 -16.84
CA ARG A 16 -9.45 -12.41 -17.92
C ARG A 16 -8.31 -13.44 -17.79
N GLY A 17 -7.38 -13.24 -16.87
CA GLY A 17 -6.24 -14.13 -16.66
C GLY A 17 -6.60 -15.37 -15.81
N ARG A 18 -5.87 -16.47 -16.01
CA ARG A 18 -5.94 -17.66 -15.14
C ARG A 18 -4.86 -17.68 -14.06
N ASP A 19 -3.92 -16.75 -14.11
CA ASP A 19 -2.77 -16.73 -13.21
C ASP A 19 -3.15 -16.22 -11.81
N CYS A 20 -2.55 -16.81 -10.79
CA CYS A 20 -2.67 -16.33 -9.41
C CYS A 20 -1.76 -15.10 -9.24
N VAL A 21 -2.34 -13.92 -9.44
CA VAL A 21 -1.62 -12.65 -9.32
C VAL A 21 -1.89 -12.00 -7.97
N TRP A 22 -0.82 -11.54 -7.32
CA TRP A 22 -0.85 -10.73 -6.11
C TRP A 22 -0.21 -9.37 -6.39
N PHE A 23 -0.89 -8.33 -5.92
CA PHE A 23 -0.34 -6.98 -5.84
C PHE A 23 0.17 -6.73 -4.43
N LEU A 24 1.39 -6.21 -4.30
CA LEU A 24 1.88 -5.59 -3.08
C LEU A 24 1.81 -4.08 -3.29
N PHE A 25 1.04 -3.40 -2.45
CA PHE A 25 1.06 -1.95 -2.38
C PHE A 25 1.99 -1.49 -1.27
N LEU A 26 2.79 -0.45 -1.56
CA LEU A 26 3.71 0.22 -0.63
C LEU A 26 3.48 1.74 -0.74
N ASP A 27 3.25 2.41 0.38
CA ASP A 27 3.36 3.87 0.46
C ASP A 27 4.81 4.30 0.19
N GLY A 28 5.01 5.57 -0.14
CA GLY A 28 6.32 6.11 -0.55
C GLY A 28 7.40 6.08 0.55
N ASP A 29 7.01 5.86 1.79
CA ASP A 29 7.84 5.69 2.98
C ASP A 29 7.89 4.23 3.48
N ALA A 30 7.60 3.27 2.59
CA ALA A 30 7.73 1.84 2.83
C ALA A 30 8.66 1.15 1.82
N PHE A 31 9.30 0.05 2.24
CA PHE A 31 10.11 -0.80 1.37
C PHE A 31 10.11 -2.27 1.82
N VAL A 32 10.42 -3.18 0.90
CA VAL A 32 10.57 -4.62 1.21
C VAL A 32 11.92 -4.84 1.89
N ARG A 33 11.90 -5.43 3.08
CA ARG A 33 13.09 -5.77 3.88
C ARG A 33 13.61 -7.17 3.56
N GLU A 34 12.72 -8.16 3.47
CA GLU A 34 13.05 -9.55 3.14
C GLU A 34 13.01 -9.74 1.61
N PHE A 35 13.90 -9.05 0.89
CA PHE A 35 13.96 -9.10 -0.57
C PHE A 35 14.38 -10.47 -1.12
N ASP A 36 15.03 -11.29 -0.28
CA ASP A 36 15.49 -12.64 -0.55
C ASP A 36 14.40 -13.71 -0.31
N VAL A 37 13.32 -13.36 0.40
CA VAL A 37 12.21 -14.27 0.65
C VAL A 37 11.22 -14.24 -0.51
N PRO A 38 10.97 -15.37 -1.21
CA PRO A 38 9.99 -15.40 -2.28
C PRO A 38 8.59 -15.08 -1.75
N LEU A 39 7.89 -14.16 -2.43
CA LEU A 39 6.54 -13.74 -2.05
C LEU A 39 5.56 -14.92 -1.78
N PRO A 40 5.53 -16.01 -2.58
CA PRO A 40 4.68 -17.16 -2.28
C PRO A 40 5.00 -17.84 -0.95
N VAL A 41 6.27 -17.89 -0.55
CA VAL A 41 6.70 -18.49 0.74
C VAL A 41 6.20 -17.63 1.90
N PHE A 42 6.38 -16.31 1.80
CA PHE A 42 5.88 -15.36 2.78
C PHE A 42 4.35 -15.44 2.94
N LEU A 43 3.61 -15.38 1.83
CA LEU A 43 2.14 -15.46 1.83
C LEU A 43 1.63 -16.81 2.36
N ALA A 44 2.28 -17.92 2.03
CA ALA A 44 1.95 -19.22 2.59
C ALA A 44 2.20 -19.28 4.11
N GLY A 45 3.26 -18.62 4.59
CA GLY A 45 3.54 -18.44 6.01
C GLY A 45 2.44 -17.68 6.74
N LEU A 46 2.01 -16.53 6.19
CA LEU A 46 0.88 -15.77 6.71
C LEU A 46 -0.42 -16.58 6.70
N GLY A 47 -0.69 -17.28 5.59
CA GLY A 47 -1.86 -18.13 5.43
C GLY A 47 -1.99 -19.18 6.53
N ARG A 48 -0.88 -19.82 6.90
CA ARG A 48 -0.84 -20.78 8.02
C ARG A 48 -1.02 -20.10 9.39
N ARG A 49 -0.27 -19.03 9.68
CA ARG A 49 -0.29 -18.34 10.99
C ARG A 49 -1.66 -17.76 11.32
N TYR A 50 -2.27 -17.09 10.35
CA TYR A 50 -3.54 -16.36 10.54
C TYR A 50 -4.76 -17.13 10.00
N ARG A 51 -4.57 -18.38 9.56
CA ARG A 51 -5.63 -19.22 8.96
C ARG A 51 -6.38 -18.50 7.84
N LEU A 52 -5.62 -17.85 6.96
CA LEU A 52 -6.19 -17.08 5.86
C LEU A 52 -6.85 -18.01 4.85
N ARG A 53 -8.00 -17.60 4.35
CA ARG A 53 -8.68 -18.30 3.26
C ARG A 53 -7.86 -18.20 1.98
N SER A 54 -7.88 -19.26 1.18
CA SER A 54 -7.21 -19.30 -0.13
C SER A 54 -7.82 -18.31 -1.14
N ASP A 55 -9.07 -17.89 -0.91
CA ASP A 55 -9.78 -16.92 -1.74
C ASP A 55 -9.87 -15.53 -1.08
N VAL A 56 -9.03 -15.21 -0.09
CA VAL A 56 -9.01 -13.86 0.51
C VAL A 56 -8.77 -12.80 -0.57
N GLY A 57 -9.49 -11.68 -0.52
CA GLY A 57 -9.35 -10.62 -1.52
C GLY A 57 -8.15 -9.72 -1.26
N ALA A 58 -7.88 -9.44 0.01
CA ALA A 58 -6.75 -8.62 0.43
C ALA A 58 -6.28 -8.96 1.85
N ILE A 59 -5.01 -8.67 2.13
CA ILE A 59 -4.40 -8.82 3.46
C ILE A 59 -3.88 -7.45 3.87
N PHE A 60 -4.49 -6.89 4.90
CA PHE A 60 -4.07 -5.65 5.55
C PHE A 60 -3.45 -5.96 6.90
N THR A 61 -2.85 -4.96 7.51
CA THR A 61 -2.43 -5.04 8.90
C THR A 61 -3.39 -4.32 9.82
N LYS A 62 -3.52 -4.86 11.02
CA LYS A 62 -4.24 -4.22 12.11
C LYS A 62 -3.32 -3.20 12.78
N GLU A 63 -3.81 -1.99 13.01
CA GLU A 63 -3.17 -1.02 13.90
C GLU A 63 -3.12 -1.58 15.32
N GLN A 64 -1.93 -1.56 15.93
CA GLN A 64 -1.71 -2.06 17.29
C GLN A 64 -0.78 -1.11 18.03
N ASP A 65 -0.92 -1.05 19.34
CA ASP A 65 0.12 -0.48 20.17
C ASP A 65 1.36 -1.37 20.09
N LEU A 66 2.45 -0.79 19.59
CA LEU A 66 3.73 -1.47 19.40
C LEU A 66 4.59 -1.45 20.67
N ASP A 67 4.14 -0.78 21.74
CA ASP A 67 4.80 -0.81 23.04
C ASP A 67 4.48 -2.13 23.74
N MET A 68 5.03 -3.21 23.19
CA MET A 68 4.90 -4.58 23.68
C MET A 68 5.74 -4.83 24.95
N GLY A 69 5.82 -3.85 25.85
CA GLY A 69 6.66 -3.91 27.06
C GLY A 69 8.17 -3.87 26.80
N SER A 70 8.60 -3.51 25.58
CA SER A 70 9.99 -3.55 25.10
C SER A 70 10.78 -2.27 25.38
N GLY A 71 10.15 -1.21 25.91
CA GLY A 71 10.79 0.10 26.11
C GLY A 71 10.89 0.95 24.83
N LEU A 72 10.33 0.46 23.71
CA LEU A 72 10.27 1.18 22.43
C LEU A 72 9.38 2.42 22.48
N ARG A 73 8.58 2.60 23.53
CA ARG A 73 7.79 3.83 23.77
C ARG A 73 8.61 5.12 23.68
N SER A 74 9.89 5.06 24.06
CA SER A 74 10.80 6.21 23.96
C SER A 74 11.09 6.60 22.50
N SER A 75 11.19 5.61 21.61
CA SER A 75 11.37 5.77 20.17
C SER A 75 10.06 6.00 19.41
N MET A 76 8.92 5.72 20.05
CA MET A 76 7.56 5.92 19.51
C MET A 76 6.80 7.08 20.17
N ARG A 77 7.50 7.96 20.90
CA ARG A 77 6.84 9.08 21.61
C ARG A 77 5.97 9.87 20.64
N GLY A 78 4.67 9.87 20.89
CA GLY A 78 3.68 10.61 20.10
C GLY A 78 2.98 9.82 19.00
N TYR A 79 3.31 8.54 18.78
CA TYR A 79 2.49 7.71 17.88
C TYR A 79 1.15 7.37 18.55
N SER A 80 0.06 7.79 17.92
CA SER A 80 -1.30 7.37 18.23
C SER A 80 -1.97 7.12 16.89
N ALA A 81 -2.41 5.89 16.65
CA ALA A 81 -3.11 5.58 15.40
C ALA A 81 -4.42 6.39 15.36
N GLU A 82 -4.59 7.24 14.35
CA GLU A 82 -5.81 8.03 14.22
C GLU A 82 -7.04 7.14 13.97
N ILE A 83 -6.82 5.99 13.32
CA ILE A 83 -7.84 4.95 13.13
C ILE A 83 -7.34 3.66 13.79
N PRO A 84 -7.93 3.20 14.90
CA PRO A 84 -7.41 2.08 15.68
C PRO A 84 -7.83 0.71 15.10
N TRP A 85 -7.74 0.54 13.78
CA TRP A 85 -8.09 -0.75 13.17
C TRP A 85 -7.23 -1.18 12.01
N LEU A 86 -7.32 -0.59 10.81
CA LEU A 86 -6.50 -0.99 9.67
C LEU A 86 -5.48 0.08 9.33
N ASN A 87 -4.28 -0.34 8.94
CA ASN A 87 -3.31 0.52 8.26
C ASN A 87 -3.29 0.17 6.76
N THR A 88 -3.38 1.18 5.91
CA THR A 88 -3.44 1.01 4.44
C THR A 88 -2.18 1.44 3.71
N GLY A 89 -1.07 1.65 4.42
CA GLY A 89 0.21 2.02 3.81
C GLY A 89 0.97 0.84 3.19
N VAL A 90 0.81 -0.36 3.73
CA VAL A 90 1.29 -1.60 3.08
C VAL A 90 0.22 -2.67 3.15
N TYR A 91 -0.12 -3.27 2.01
CA TYR A 91 -1.09 -4.36 1.94
C TYR A 91 -0.95 -5.19 0.67
N PHE A 92 -1.54 -6.39 0.71
CA PHE A 92 -1.60 -7.29 -0.42
C PHE A 92 -3.02 -7.35 -0.98
N VAL A 93 -3.16 -7.40 -2.30
CA VAL A 93 -4.45 -7.62 -2.98
C VAL A 93 -4.32 -8.77 -3.97
N GLN A 94 -5.20 -9.74 -3.87
CA GLN A 94 -5.24 -10.86 -4.80
C GLN A 94 -6.13 -10.51 -6.01
N ALA A 95 -5.67 -10.88 -7.22
CA ALA A 95 -6.43 -10.72 -8.45
C ALA A 95 -7.56 -11.77 -8.60
N ASN A 96 -8.41 -11.88 -7.58
CA ASN A 96 -9.51 -12.83 -7.53
C ASN A 96 -10.88 -12.12 -7.43
N ARG A 97 -11.95 -12.90 -7.24
CA ARG A 97 -13.30 -12.37 -7.10
C ARG A 97 -13.45 -11.46 -5.87
N ASN A 98 -12.90 -11.85 -4.73
CA ASN A 98 -13.05 -11.11 -3.48
C ASN A 98 -12.24 -9.82 -3.48
N GLY A 99 -11.04 -9.81 -4.08
CA GLY A 99 -10.23 -8.60 -4.28
C GLY A 99 -10.95 -7.60 -5.17
N ARG A 100 -11.60 -8.06 -6.25
CA ARG A 100 -12.46 -7.19 -7.08
C ARG A 100 -13.66 -6.64 -6.32
N ILE A 101 -14.37 -7.46 -5.54
CA ILE A 101 -15.51 -6.98 -4.74
C ILE A 101 -15.05 -5.88 -3.79
N LEU A 102 -13.94 -6.10 -3.09
CA LEU A 102 -13.39 -5.14 -2.14
C LEU A 102 -12.99 -3.84 -2.84
N MET A 103 -12.14 -3.92 -3.87
CA MET A 103 -11.60 -2.72 -4.51
C MET A 103 -12.66 -1.94 -5.29
N ASN A 104 -13.64 -2.61 -5.91
CA ASN A 104 -14.77 -1.92 -6.55
C ASN A 104 -15.65 -1.20 -5.52
N ALA A 105 -15.88 -1.82 -4.35
CA ALA A 105 -16.62 -1.16 -3.28
C ALA A 105 -15.86 0.04 -2.73
N TRP A 106 -14.55 -0.10 -2.50
CA TRP A 106 -13.70 0.99 -1.99
C TRP A 106 -13.55 2.12 -3.02
N GLU A 107 -13.48 1.80 -4.31
CA GLU A 107 -13.52 2.78 -5.40
C GLU A 107 -14.86 3.52 -5.45
N ALA A 108 -15.98 2.80 -5.34
CA ALA A 108 -17.31 3.43 -5.30
C ALA A 108 -17.44 4.36 -4.08
N ALA A 109 -16.99 3.90 -2.92
CA ALA A 109 -16.89 4.70 -1.71
C ALA A 109 -16.02 5.95 -1.88
N ALA A 110 -14.88 5.84 -2.57
CA ALA A 110 -14.01 6.98 -2.86
C ALA A 110 -14.71 8.08 -3.65
N ARG A 111 -15.56 7.69 -4.61
CA ARG A 111 -16.34 8.63 -5.45
C ARG A 111 -17.48 9.29 -4.68
N SER A 112 -18.06 8.58 -3.72
CA SER A 112 -19.14 9.08 -2.85
C SER A 112 -18.63 9.84 -1.62
N ALA A 113 -17.34 9.74 -1.29
CA ALA A 113 -16.75 10.43 -0.15
C ALA A 113 -16.80 11.95 -0.35
N GLY A 114 -17.15 12.67 0.71
CA GLY A 114 -17.16 14.13 0.69
C GLY A 114 -15.76 14.74 0.50
N PRO A 115 -15.67 16.03 0.10
CA PRO A 115 -14.39 16.69 -0.17
C PRO A 115 -13.40 16.64 1.00
N PHE A 116 -13.88 16.64 2.24
CA PHE A 116 -13.03 16.53 3.42
C PHE A 116 -12.26 15.20 3.44
N LEU A 117 -12.95 14.08 3.32
CA LEU A 117 -12.34 12.74 3.30
C LEU A 117 -11.50 12.52 2.03
N GLN A 118 -11.82 13.17 0.92
CA GLN A 118 -11.03 13.08 -0.31
C GLN A 118 -9.68 13.79 -0.22
N ASN A 119 -9.60 14.89 0.54
CA ASN A 119 -8.42 15.76 0.58
C ASN A 119 -7.59 15.63 1.86
N ASN A 120 -8.11 14.98 2.89
CA ASN A 120 -7.42 14.85 4.18
C ASN A 120 -7.11 13.39 4.48
N TRP A 121 -5.92 13.17 5.03
CA TRP A 121 -5.61 11.93 5.73
C TRP A 121 -6.37 11.92 7.07
N PRO A 122 -6.85 10.75 7.57
CA PRO A 122 -6.71 9.40 7.03
C PRO A 122 -7.92 8.96 6.17
N GLY A 123 -8.38 9.78 5.23
CA GLY A 123 -9.63 9.59 4.50
C GLY A 123 -9.84 8.22 3.86
N GLU A 124 -8.89 7.69 3.08
CA GLU A 124 -9.10 6.39 2.42
C GLU A 124 -9.08 5.22 3.40
N GLN A 125 -8.21 5.29 4.42
CA GLN A 125 -8.09 4.29 5.47
C GLN A 125 -9.33 4.27 6.36
N GLY A 126 -9.87 5.46 6.68
CA GLY A 126 -11.07 5.65 7.49
C GLY A 126 -12.29 5.09 6.79
N VAL A 127 -12.43 5.42 5.50
CA VAL A 127 -13.53 4.90 4.68
C VAL A 127 -13.47 3.37 4.57
N LEU A 128 -12.30 2.77 4.29
CA LEU A 128 -12.17 1.31 4.28
C LEU A 128 -12.52 0.71 5.64
N THR A 129 -12.04 1.32 6.72
CA THR A 129 -12.30 0.88 8.08
C THR A 129 -13.80 0.85 8.38
N GLU A 130 -14.50 1.95 8.11
CA GLU A 130 -15.93 2.08 8.38
C GLU A 130 -16.78 1.22 7.44
N MET A 131 -16.33 0.97 6.21
CA MET A 131 -16.99 0.06 5.28
C MET A 131 -17.00 -1.40 5.76
N VAL A 132 -15.90 -1.85 6.35
CA VAL A 132 -15.69 -3.27 6.69
C VAL A 132 -16.03 -3.54 8.16
N ASN A 133 -15.80 -2.57 9.05
CA ASN A 133 -16.14 -2.62 10.47
C ASN A 133 -16.88 -1.34 10.92
N PRO A 134 -18.17 -1.21 10.57
CA PRO A 134 -18.95 -0.01 10.88
C PRO A 134 -18.96 0.35 12.37
N GLY A 135 -18.90 1.64 12.69
CA GLY A 135 -18.81 2.17 14.05
C GLY A 135 -17.39 2.39 14.55
N THR A 136 -16.36 1.98 13.80
CA THR A 136 -14.96 2.16 14.20
C THR A 136 -14.46 3.56 13.91
N TYR A 137 -14.89 4.17 12.80
CA TYR A 137 -14.53 5.55 12.45
C TYR A 137 -15.74 6.23 11.77
N PRO A 138 -16.80 6.54 12.55
CA PRO A 138 -18.10 6.94 12.00
C PRO A 138 -18.08 8.18 11.11
N SER A 139 -17.12 9.08 11.31
CA SER A 139 -16.94 10.30 10.49
C SER A 139 -16.54 9.99 9.04
N ALA A 140 -16.03 8.80 8.75
CA ALA A 140 -15.75 8.34 7.39
C ALA A 140 -16.86 7.46 6.80
N HIS A 141 -18.06 7.46 7.40
CA HIS A 141 -19.18 6.69 6.88
C HIS A 141 -19.57 7.18 5.49
N VAL A 142 -19.69 6.23 4.56
CA VAL A 142 -20.20 6.45 3.22
C VAL A 142 -21.31 5.45 2.95
N GLU A 143 -22.39 5.92 2.36
CA GLU A 143 -23.51 5.05 2.04
C GLU A 143 -23.15 4.15 0.85
N LEU A 144 -23.18 2.84 1.09
CA LEU A 144 -22.94 1.82 0.07
C LEU A 144 -24.22 1.05 -0.20
N SER A 145 -24.36 0.60 -1.46
CA SER A 145 -25.44 -0.30 -1.81
C SER A 145 -25.45 -1.55 -0.89
N PRO A 146 -26.63 -2.10 -0.52
CA PRO A 146 -26.71 -3.17 0.48
C PRO A 146 -25.99 -4.47 0.10
N ARG A 147 -25.85 -4.74 -1.20
CA ARG A 147 -25.28 -5.99 -1.74
C ARG A 147 -23.78 -6.17 -1.41
N PRO A 148 -22.88 -5.22 -1.71
CA PRO A 148 -21.47 -5.34 -1.34
C PRO A 148 -21.28 -5.35 0.18
N ARG A 149 -22.03 -4.53 0.94
CA ARG A 149 -21.84 -4.35 2.40
C ARG A 149 -21.83 -5.65 3.20
N ARG A 150 -22.71 -6.59 2.88
CA ARG A 150 -22.81 -7.89 3.60
C ARG A 150 -21.61 -8.82 3.39
N ARG A 151 -20.73 -8.54 2.44
CA ARG A 151 -19.61 -9.43 2.07
C ARG A 151 -18.24 -8.83 2.34
N LEU A 152 -18.12 -7.53 2.58
CA LEU A 152 -16.82 -6.86 2.66
C LEU A 152 -15.93 -7.39 3.78
N ASN A 153 -16.50 -7.68 4.95
CA ASN A 153 -15.81 -8.31 6.07
C ASN A 153 -15.23 -9.70 5.75
N PHE A 154 -15.73 -10.39 4.72
CA PHE A 154 -15.19 -11.68 4.27
C PHE A 154 -14.22 -11.55 3.09
N THR A 155 -14.04 -10.34 2.55
CA THR A 155 -13.14 -10.10 1.41
C THR A 155 -11.72 -9.74 1.81
N LEU A 156 -11.48 -9.45 3.09
CA LEU A 156 -10.14 -9.14 3.58
C LEU A 156 -9.80 -9.91 4.84
N ALA A 157 -8.51 -9.98 5.13
CA ALA A 157 -7.98 -10.39 6.42
C ALA A 157 -7.12 -9.27 7.01
N ALA A 158 -7.09 -9.20 8.33
CA ALA A 158 -6.18 -8.35 9.08
C ALA A 158 -5.16 -9.23 9.81
N VAL A 159 -3.87 -8.92 9.65
CA VAL A 159 -2.77 -9.56 10.38
C VAL A 159 -2.05 -8.54 11.25
N ASP A 160 -1.06 -8.95 12.04
CA ASP A 160 -0.34 -8.00 12.90
C ASP A 160 0.53 -7.05 12.05
N LEU A 161 0.59 -5.77 12.44
CA LEU A 161 1.38 -4.77 11.71
C LEU A 161 2.87 -5.12 11.59
N VAL A 162 3.42 -5.83 12.57
CA VAL A 162 4.80 -6.31 12.56
C VAL A 162 5.09 -7.33 11.45
N GLU A 163 4.09 -7.88 10.76
CA GLU A 163 4.32 -8.78 9.65
C GLU A 163 4.88 -8.05 8.43
N PHE A 164 4.36 -6.87 8.08
CA PHE A 164 4.78 -6.16 6.84
C PHE A 164 4.43 -4.68 6.77
N ASN A 165 3.91 -4.08 7.83
CA ASN A 165 3.44 -2.71 7.79
C ASN A 165 3.78 -2.09 9.13
N SER A 166 5.07 -2.00 9.48
CA SER A 166 5.57 -1.26 10.65
C SER A 166 7.03 -0.88 10.50
N PRO A 167 7.56 0.07 11.31
CA PRO A 167 8.99 0.35 11.36
C PRO A 167 9.84 -0.88 11.72
N TRP A 168 9.21 -1.90 12.33
CA TRP A 168 9.80 -3.20 12.66
C TRP A 168 9.22 -4.34 11.85
N GLY A 169 8.58 -4.04 10.73
CA GLY A 169 7.94 -5.04 9.90
C GLY A 169 8.94 -6.10 9.43
N ARG A 170 8.51 -7.36 9.46
CA ARG A 170 9.32 -8.51 9.07
C ARG A 170 9.61 -8.49 7.58
N PHE A 171 8.55 -8.56 6.76
CA PHE A 171 8.69 -8.64 5.31
C PHE A 171 8.88 -7.28 4.63
N ALA A 172 8.05 -6.31 5.00
CA ALA A 172 8.17 -4.93 4.56
C ALA A 172 8.17 -3.99 5.76
N VAL A 173 8.94 -2.92 5.63
CA VAL A 173 9.09 -1.90 6.66
C VAL A 173 8.36 -0.65 6.18
N HIS A 174 7.59 -0.02 7.06
CA HIS A 174 6.84 1.20 6.77
C HIS A 174 7.11 2.23 7.87
N PHE A 175 7.70 3.37 7.49
CA PHE A 175 8.06 4.44 8.41
C PHE A 175 7.02 5.57 8.38
N TRP A 176 5.83 5.29 8.90
CA TRP A 176 4.83 6.32 9.16
C TRP A 176 5.32 7.20 10.33
N SER A 177 5.88 8.36 10.04
CA SER A 177 6.06 9.44 11.02
C SER A 177 6.64 10.66 10.32
N HIS A 178 6.50 11.83 10.93
CA HIS A 178 7.04 13.10 10.45
C HIS A 178 8.56 13.23 10.61
N HIS A 179 9.26 12.14 10.94
CA HIS A 179 10.71 12.17 11.17
C HIS A 179 11.45 11.79 9.89
N ASP A 180 11.59 12.77 8.98
CA ASP A 180 12.25 12.58 7.69
C ASP A 180 13.68 12.00 7.84
N TYR A 181 14.40 12.34 8.90
CA TYR A 181 15.72 11.79 9.19
C TYR A 181 15.70 10.28 9.52
N LEU A 182 14.65 9.78 10.20
CA LEU A 182 14.50 8.35 10.47
C LEU A 182 14.14 7.60 9.20
N ARG A 183 13.29 8.19 8.36
CA ARG A 183 12.98 7.65 7.03
C ARG A 183 14.25 7.52 6.21
N GLU A 184 15.03 8.59 6.09
CA GLU A 184 16.29 8.60 5.36
C GLU A 184 17.26 7.53 5.90
N ALA A 185 17.50 7.50 7.21
CA ALA A 185 18.39 6.53 7.83
C ALA A 185 17.96 5.08 7.54
N ALA A 186 16.65 4.81 7.58
CA ALA A 186 16.14 3.48 7.31
C ALA A 186 16.18 3.08 5.83
N PHE A 187 15.95 4.02 4.91
CA PHE A 187 16.18 3.80 3.50
C PHE A 187 17.65 3.49 3.21
N TRP A 188 18.57 4.20 3.89
CA TRP A 188 20.00 3.88 3.80
C TRP A 188 20.30 2.48 4.34
N ASP A 189 19.74 2.08 5.48
CA ASP A 189 19.90 0.70 5.99
C ASP A 189 19.39 -0.34 4.97
N GLY A 190 18.20 -0.10 4.38
CA GLY A 190 17.65 -0.95 3.32
C GLY A 190 18.57 -1.06 2.10
N LEU A 191 19.11 0.06 1.62
CA LEU A 191 20.05 0.09 0.49
C LEU A 191 21.37 -0.60 0.82
N VAL A 192 21.87 -0.47 2.05
CA VAL A 192 23.09 -1.16 2.51
C VAL A 192 22.89 -2.67 2.51
N ARG A 193 21.72 -3.18 2.91
CA ARG A 193 21.41 -4.62 2.85
C ARG A 193 21.35 -5.17 1.42
N LEU A 194 20.97 -4.34 0.45
CA LEU A 194 21.01 -4.68 -0.97
C LEU A 194 22.43 -4.64 -1.57
N ARG A 195 23.45 -4.15 -0.86
CA ARG A 195 24.84 -4.04 -1.37
C ARG A 195 25.56 -5.39 -1.37
N LEU A 196 25.09 -6.34 -2.17
CA LEU A 196 25.91 -7.51 -2.48
C LEU A 196 27.19 -7.11 -3.26
N ASN A 197 27.14 -6.07 -4.11
CA ASN A 197 28.31 -5.64 -4.92
C ASN A 197 28.62 -4.12 -4.92
N GLY A 198 28.21 -3.37 -3.90
CA GLY A 198 28.61 -1.96 -3.71
C GLY A 198 27.82 -0.90 -4.50
N PRO A 199 28.27 0.38 -4.53
CA PRO A 199 27.50 1.51 -5.06
C PRO A 199 27.11 1.43 -6.54
N LYS A 200 27.89 0.71 -7.35
CA LYS A 200 27.66 0.56 -8.79
C LYS A 200 26.37 -0.22 -9.08
N GLU A 201 26.17 -1.35 -8.39
CA GLU A 201 24.96 -2.18 -8.54
C GLU A 201 23.70 -1.42 -8.11
N LEU A 202 23.79 -0.62 -7.04
CA LEU A 202 22.69 0.26 -6.64
C LEU A 202 22.32 1.25 -7.76
N ALA A 203 23.32 1.88 -8.39
CA ALA A 203 23.08 2.79 -9.50
C ALA A 203 22.48 2.09 -10.72
N GLU A 204 22.93 0.87 -11.04
CA GLU A 204 22.38 0.06 -12.13
C GLU A 204 20.95 -0.38 -11.86
N ASN A 205 20.64 -0.85 -10.65
CA ASN A 205 19.29 -1.23 -10.23
C ASN A 205 18.36 -0.02 -10.21
N TYR A 206 18.83 1.12 -9.71
CA TYR A 206 18.07 2.38 -9.79
C TYR A 206 17.78 2.76 -11.25
N TYR A 207 18.79 2.65 -12.13
CA TYR A 207 18.62 2.96 -13.55
C TYR A 207 17.63 2.02 -14.24
N ARG A 208 17.64 0.72 -13.93
CA ARG A 208 16.65 -0.24 -14.42
C ARG A 208 15.26 0.08 -13.89
N MET A 209 15.14 0.38 -12.59
CA MET A 209 13.87 0.75 -11.96
C MET A 209 13.24 1.97 -12.65
N ILE A 210 13.99 3.06 -12.87
CA ILE A 210 13.43 4.26 -13.51
C ILE A 210 12.97 4.02 -14.95
N GLN A 211 13.51 3.01 -15.64
CA GLN A 211 13.07 2.61 -16.97
C GLN A 211 11.76 1.83 -16.95
N THR A 212 11.40 1.22 -15.82
CA THR A 212 10.18 0.41 -15.65
C THR A 212 9.05 1.15 -14.92
N ILE A 213 9.26 2.40 -14.49
CA ILE A 213 8.22 3.19 -13.79
C ILE A 213 7.11 3.57 -14.78
N GLU A 214 5.92 3.06 -14.51
CA GLU A 214 4.67 3.59 -15.08
C GLU A 214 4.19 4.76 -14.22
N VAL A 215 4.11 5.96 -14.81
CA VAL A 215 3.42 7.09 -14.16
C VAL A 215 1.94 6.98 -14.50
N TRP A 216 1.13 6.67 -13.49
CA TRP A 216 -0.31 6.51 -13.63
C TRP A 216 -1.08 7.62 -12.91
N GLY A 217 -2.24 7.97 -13.47
CA GLY A 217 -3.24 8.81 -12.81
C GLY A 217 -4.64 8.36 -13.22
N PRO A 218 -5.65 8.52 -12.34
CA PRO A 218 -7.01 8.15 -12.69
C PRO A 218 -7.53 9.05 -13.83
N THR A 219 -8.32 8.48 -14.73
CA THR A 219 -8.98 9.28 -15.77
C THR A 219 -9.97 10.26 -15.15
N ALA A 220 -10.30 11.36 -15.85
CA ALA A 220 -11.28 12.33 -15.33
C ALA A 220 -12.65 11.68 -15.07
N ALA A 221 -13.03 10.72 -15.92
CA ALA A 221 -14.19 9.87 -15.72
C ALA A 221 -14.06 8.99 -14.47
N ALA A 222 -12.85 8.53 -14.15
CA ALA A 222 -12.58 7.75 -12.95
C ALA A 222 -12.60 8.56 -11.64
N THR A 223 -12.56 9.89 -11.68
CA THR A 223 -12.63 10.74 -10.48
C THR A 223 -13.89 11.59 -10.39
N GLY A 224 -14.80 11.53 -11.37
CA GLY A 224 -16.01 12.37 -11.40
C GLY A 224 -15.76 13.82 -11.86
N GLY A 225 -14.62 14.12 -12.49
CA GLY A 225 -14.30 15.43 -13.06
C GLY A 225 -12.93 16.00 -12.67
N ALA A 226 -12.28 16.66 -13.63
CA ALA A 226 -10.94 17.28 -13.64
C ALA A 226 -9.77 16.38 -13.20
N ALA A 227 -9.38 15.41 -14.04
CA ALA A 227 -8.08 14.75 -13.88
C ALA A 227 -6.95 15.77 -14.05
N ARG A 228 -6.19 16.02 -12.98
CA ARG A 228 -4.84 16.59 -13.11
C ARG A 228 -3.95 15.51 -13.71
N VAL A 229 -3.71 15.59 -15.02
CA VAL A 229 -2.64 14.81 -15.67
C VAL A 229 -1.36 15.06 -14.89
N PRO A 230 -0.67 14.02 -14.37
CA PRO A 230 0.62 14.21 -13.74
C PRO A 230 1.54 14.89 -14.77
N LYS A 231 2.05 16.09 -14.46
CA LYS A 231 3.09 16.72 -15.30
C LYS A 231 4.21 15.69 -15.42
N ARG A 232 4.41 15.13 -16.62
CA ARG A 232 5.57 14.30 -16.94
C ARG A 232 6.80 15.04 -16.44
N ARG A 233 7.45 14.53 -15.39
CA ARG A 233 8.76 15.03 -14.98
C ARG A 233 9.65 14.80 -16.20
N ALA A 234 10.13 15.87 -16.82
CA ALA A 234 10.95 15.78 -18.01
C ALA A 234 12.10 14.82 -17.71
N THR A 235 12.10 13.66 -18.39
CA THR A 235 13.25 12.77 -18.39
C THR A 235 14.41 13.60 -18.90
N ARG A 236 15.33 13.97 -18.01
CA ARG A 236 16.54 14.72 -18.31
C ARG A 236 17.30 13.88 -19.33
N ARG A 237 17.15 14.21 -20.62
CA ARG A 237 17.96 13.62 -21.69
C ARG A 237 19.42 13.80 -21.27
N LYS A 238 20.17 12.71 -21.16
CA LYS A 238 21.64 12.78 -21.07
C LYS A 238 22.10 13.70 -22.21
N PRO A 239 22.92 14.73 -21.95
CA PRO A 239 23.60 15.40 -23.04
C PRO A 239 24.43 14.32 -23.73
N SER A 240 24.18 14.13 -25.02
CA SER A 240 25.09 13.40 -25.90
C SER A 240 26.45 14.06 -25.75
N GLY A 241 27.42 13.32 -25.22
CA GLY A 241 28.80 13.75 -25.15
C GLY A 241 29.26 14.08 -26.56
N GLY A 242 29.41 15.38 -26.84
CA GLY A 242 30.23 15.85 -27.93
C GLY A 242 31.67 15.61 -27.53
N ALA A 243 32.24 14.52 -28.03
CA ALA A 243 33.68 14.44 -28.21
C ALA A 243 34.02 15.46 -29.30
N SER A 244 34.66 16.56 -28.91
CA SER A 244 35.46 17.38 -29.81
C SER A 244 36.91 17.15 -29.45
N THR A 245 37.63 16.68 -30.47
CA THR A 245 39.07 16.51 -30.64
C THR A 245 39.92 17.61 -30.05
#